data_AF-A0A0C3DSX8-F1
#
_entry.id   AF-A0A0C3DSX8-F1
#
_cell.length_a   1.000
_cell.length_b   1.000
_cell.length_c   1.000
_cell.angle_alpha   90.00
_cell.angle_beta   90.00
_cell.angle_gamma   90.00
#
_symmetry.space_group_name_H-M   'P 1'
#
loop_
_entity.id
_entity.type
_entity.pdbx_description
1 polymer ?
#
loop_
_entity_poly.entity_id
_entity_poly.type
_entity_poly.pdbx_seq_one_letter_code
_entity_poly.pdbx_strand_id
1 'polypeptide(L)'
;MGLLIPDLPITLEDGMTQSAKADSWRIIVQHWTEGDPRLGLFLPLKDWPHHYHNGPGCQFNMKHYQRRLIATEFLNVFQGNEEDFFKAYGKAIPQGHTKVLNAIQDAHKWHPNDGERRRHLTNDAIDDFSQG
;
A
#
# COMPACT_ATOMS: atom_id res chain seq x y z
N MET A 1 3.29 15.87 21.14
CA MET A 1 2.82 14.64 20.48
C MET A 1 3.25 14.71 19.03
N GLY A 2 4.29 13.95 18.65
CA GLY A 2 4.84 14.01 17.30
C GLY A 2 3.96 13.21 16.34
N LEU A 3 3.52 13.83 15.26
CA LEU A 3 2.86 13.14 14.16
C LEU A 3 3.89 12.25 13.48
N LEU A 4 3.72 10.94 13.60
CA LEU A 4 4.62 9.95 13.05
C LEU A 4 3.84 9.02 12.12
N ILE A 5 4.47 8.66 11.00
CA ILE A 5 3.97 7.61 10.12
C ILE A 5 4.56 6.28 10.63
N PRO A 6 3.74 5.34 11.17
CA PRO A 6 4.25 4.12 11.81
C PRO A 6 5.17 3.29 10.91
N ASP A 7 6.10 2.55 11.50
CA ASP A 7 6.85 1.53 10.76
C ASP A 7 6.01 0.26 10.58
N LEU A 8 6.30 -0.48 9.51
CA LEU A 8 5.67 -1.77 9.21
C LEU A 8 6.73 -2.87 9.24
N PRO A 9 6.43 -4.05 9.81
CA PRO A 9 5.16 -4.45 10.43
C PRO A 9 4.87 -3.72 11.75
N ILE A 10 3.59 -3.53 12.08
CA ILE A 10 3.18 -2.95 13.37
C ILE A 10 3.15 -4.03 14.46
N THR A 11 3.38 -3.64 15.71
CA THR A 11 3.11 -4.51 16.86
C THR A 11 1.61 -4.53 17.14
N LEU A 12 1.05 -5.72 17.35
CA LEU A 12 -0.35 -5.96 17.65
C LEU A 12 -0.67 -5.67 19.13
N GLU A 13 -1.95 -5.75 19.50
CA GLU A 13 -2.45 -5.35 20.83
C GLU A 13 -1.84 -6.15 22.00
N ASP A 14 -1.32 -7.35 21.72
CA ASP A 14 -0.62 -8.18 22.71
C ASP A 14 0.80 -7.66 23.04
N GLY A 15 1.29 -6.64 22.31
CA GLY A 15 2.61 -6.05 22.49
C GLY A 15 3.78 -6.95 22.09
N MET A 16 3.52 -8.18 21.64
CA MET A 16 4.53 -9.22 21.36
C MET A 16 4.53 -9.65 19.90
N THR A 17 3.36 -9.69 19.26
CA THR A 17 3.19 -10.20 17.91
C THR A 17 3.27 -9.06 16.90
N GLN A 18 3.95 -9.29 15.77
CA GLN A 18 3.98 -8.34 14.65
C GLN A 18 2.90 -8.70 13.62
N SER A 19 2.33 -7.68 12.96
CA SER A 19 1.43 -7.89 11.82
C SER A 19 2.12 -8.72 10.72
N ALA A 20 1.39 -9.62 10.08
CA ALA A 20 1.93 -10.40 8.97
C ALA A 20 2.33 -9.49 7.80
N LYS A 21 3.40 -9.85 7.09
CA LYS A 21 3.84 -9.11 5.89
C LYS A 21 2.74 -9.03 4.84
N ALA A 22 2.00 -10.12 4.66
CA ALA A 22 0.88 -10.19 3.72
C ALA A 22 -0.23 -9.15 4.01
N ASP A 23 -0.41 -8.76 5.27
CA ASP A 23 -1.43 -7.77 5.65
C ASP A 23 -0.94 -6.32 5.61
N SER A 24 0.36 -6.12 5.37
CA SER A 24 0.94 -4.76 5.40
C SER A 24 0.29 -3.80 4.40
N TRP A 25 -0.20 -4.27 3.25
CA TRP A 25 -0.92 -3.41 2.30
C TRP A 25 -2.30 -2.99 2.82
N ARG A 26 -3.03 -3.87 3.53
CA ARG A 26 -4.31 -3.52 4.17
C ARG A 26 -4.12 -2.49 5.26
N ILE A 27 -3.09 -2.66 6.09
CA ILE A 27 -2.72 -1.69 7.13
C ILE A 27 -2.37 -0.33 6.49
N ILE A 28 -1.69 -0.33 5.35
CA ILE A 28 -1.43 0.90 4.59
C ILE A 28 -2.71 1.56 4.11
N VAL A 29 -3.65 0.79 3.55
CA VAL A 29 -4.95 1.30 3.10
C VAL A 29 -5.69 1.92 4.29
N GLN A 30 -5.76 1.24 5.43
CA GLN A 30 -6.37 1.76 6.66
C GLN A 30 -5.71 3.06 7.14
N HIS A 31 -4.37 3.08 7.25
CA HIS A 31 -3.63 4.30 7.60
C HIS A 31 -3.92 5.46 6.64
N TRP A 32 -4.14 5.16 5.36
CA TRP A 32 -4.44 6.16 4.34
C TRP A 32 -5.87 6.70 4.43
N THR A 33 -6.86 5.84 4.68
CA THR A 33 -8.29 6.18 4.63
C THR A 33 -8.86 6.66 5.96
N GLU A 34 -8.40 6.08 7.07
CA GLU A 34 -8.97 6.21 8.42
C GLU A 34 -7.93 6.72 9.42
N GLY A 35 -6.66 6.35 9.24
CA GLY A 35 -5.62 6.52 10.25
C GLY A 35 -5.54 5.30 11.19
N ASP A 36 -4.82 5.46 12.30
CA ASP A 36 -4.82 4.52 13.43
C ASP A 36 -4.47 5.26 14.74
N PRO A 37 -5.46 5.68 15.53
CA PRO A 37 -5.24 6.36 16.80
C PRO A 37 -4.40 5.57 17.80
N ARG A 38 -4.42 4.23 17.75
CA ARG A 38 -3.62 3.37 18.64
C ARG A 38 -2.12 3.54 18.41
N LEU A 39 -1.76 3.92 17.18
CA LEU A 39 -0.38 4.17 16.75
C LEU A 39 -0.04 5.67 16.71
N GLY A 40 -0.91 6.53 17.25
CA GLY A 40 -0.76 7.98 17.21
C GLY A 40 -1.07 8.63 15.85
N LEU A 41 -1.65 7.88 14.92
CA LEU A 41 -2.09 8.36 13.60
C LEU A 41 -3.57 8.76 13.66
N PHE A 42 -3.88 9.89 14.29
CA PHE A 42 -5.26 10.33 14.52
C PHE A 42 -5.98 10.86 13.28
N LEU A 43 -5.24 11.28 12.26
CA LEU A 43 -5.79 11.76 11.00
C LEU A 43 -5.39 10.81 9.87
N PRO A 44 -6.30 10.50 8.93
CA PRO A 44 -5.98 9.78 7.71
C PRO A 44 -4.84 10.46 6.96
N LEU A 45 -3.90 9.69 6.42
CA LEU A 45 -2.75 10.28 5.72
C LEU A 45 -3.12 11.09 4.47
N LYS A 46 -4.24 10.75 3.82
CA LYS A 46 -4.76 11.51 2.68
C LYS A 46 -5.13 12.95 3.06
N ASP A 47 -5.47 13.18 4.33
CA ASP A 47 -5.93 14.46 4.86
C ASP A 47 -4.80 15.24 5.57
N TRP A 48 -3.57 14.70 5.59
CA TRP A 48 -2.42 15.36 6.20
C TRP A 48 -2.02 16.61 5.42
N PRO A 49 -1.90 17.79 6.08
CA PRO A 49 -1.39 18.98 5.42
C PRO A 49 0.05 18.79 4.89
N HIS A 50 0.33 19.41 3.74
CA HIS A 50 1.59 19.23 2.99
C HIS A 50 2.86 19.44 3.83
N HIS A 51 2.85 20.39 4.77
CA HIS A 51 4.02 20.72 5.60
C HIS A 51 4.36 19.64 6.64
N TYR A 52 3.46 18.71 6.94
CA TYR A 52 3.72 17.62 7.90
C TYR A 52 4.60 16.51 7.36
N HIS A 53 4.70 16.36 6.04
CA HIS A 53 5.53 15.33 5.41
C HIS A 53 6.65 15.91 4.53
N ASN A 54 6.68 17.22 4.29
CA ASN A 54 7.71 17.91 3.47
C ASN A 54 8.67 18.82 4.28
N GLY A 55 8.80 18.62 5.59
CA GLY A 55 9.73 19.37 6.44
C GLY A 55 11.17 18.81 6.47
N PRO A 56 12.10 19.44 7.21
CA PRO A 56 13.47 18.95 7.39
C PRO A 56 13.46 17.58 8.09
N GLY A 57 13.62 16.51 7.31
CA GLY A 57 13.37 15.14 7.75
C GLY A 57 12.63 14.32 6.68
N CYS A 58 13.20 14.23 5.48
CA CYS A 58 12.64 13.64 4.26
C CYS A 58 12.06 12.22 4.38
N GLN A 59 12.36 11.49 5.46
CA GLN A 59 11.88 10.14 5.72
C GLN A 59 10.34 10.03 5.75
N PHE A 60 9.62 11.05 6.22
CA PHE A 60 8.16 11.03 6.23
C PHE A 60 7.57 11.26 4.84
N ASN A 61 8.24 12.04 3.98
CA ASN A 61 7.84 12.20 2.58
C ASN A 61 7.83 10.85 1.87
N MET A 62 8.92 10.09 2.02
CA MET A 62 9.03 8.78 1.38
C MET A 62 7.96 7.81 1.89
N LYS A 63 7.78 7.69 3.22
CA LYS A 63 6.74 6.81 3.76
C LYS A 63 5.32 7.25 3.34
N HIS A 64 5.04 8.55 3.31
CA HIS A 64 3.74 9.07 2.86
C HIS A 64 3.49 8.72 1.39
N TYR A 65 4.48 8.94 0.52
CA TYR A 65 4.43 8.59 -0.90
C TYR A 65 4.20 7.09 -1.13
N GLN A 66 4.95 6.23 -0.43
CA GLN A 66 4.79 4.77 -0.53
C GLN A 66 3.37 4.34 -0.15
N ARG A 67 2.85 4.88 0.97
CA ARG A 67 1.50 4.59 1.44
C ARG A 67 0.43 5.11 0.48
N ARG A 68 0.63 6.31 -0.07
CA ARG A 68 -0.22 6.89 -1.11
C ARG A 68 -0.33 5.95 -2.30
N LEU A 69 0.79 5.53 -2.89
CA LEU A 69 0.79 4.70 -4.09
C LEU A 69 0.01 3.40 -3.91
N ILE A 70 0.32 2.64 -2.86
CA ILE A 70 -0.35 1.37 -2.59
C ILE A 70 -1.85 1.60 -2.36
N ALA A 71 -2.21 2.58 -1.53
CA ALA A 71 -3.60 2.84 -1.21
C ALA A 71 -4.39 3.33 -2.44
N THR A 72 -3.83 4.24 -3.24
CA THR A 72 -4.52 4.74 -4.44
C THR A 72 -4.60 3.70 -5.54
N GLU A 73 -3.62 2.80 -5.68
CA GLU A 73 -3.72 1.69 -6.63
C GLU A 73 -4.93 0.80 -6.25
N PHE A 74 -4.98 0.37 -4.99
CA PHE A 74 -6.08 -0.46 -4.50
C PHE A 74 -7.43 0.24 -4.63
N LEU A 75 -7.54 1.49 -4.18
CA LEU A 75 -8.82 2.21 -4.12
C LEU A 75 -9.29 2.73 -5.47
N ASN A 76 -8.39 3.19 -6.35
CA ASN A 76 -8.77 3.86 -7.60
C ASN A 76 -8.68 2.93 -8.81
N VAL A 77 -7.62 2.13 -8.94
CA VAL A 77 -7.42 1.23 -10.09
C VAL A 77 -8.25 -0.04 -9.89
N PHE A 78 -8.16 -0.63 -8.70
CA PHE A 78 -8.91 -1.85 -8.36
C PHE A 78 -10.26 -1.58 -7.71
N GLN A 79 -10.61 -0.32 -7.44
CA GLN A 79 -11.91 0.07 -6.85
C GLN A 79 -12.22 -0.62 -5.52
N GLY A 80 -11.18 -0.93 -4.74
CA GLY A 80 -11.29 -1.68 -3.48
C GLY A 80 -11.56 -3.18 -3.66
N ASN A 81 -11.47 -3.72 -4.87
CA ASN A 81 -11.64 -5.14 -5.12
C ASN A 81 -10.38 -5.92 -4.68
N GLU A 82 -10.47 -6.58 -3.53
CA GLU A 82 -9.36 -7.38 -3.00
C GLU A 82 -9.00 -8.57 -3.90
N GLU A 83 -9.97 -9.21 -4.54
CA GLU A 83 -9.73 -10.39 -5.37
C GLU A 83 -8.89 -10.04 -6.60
N ASP A 84 -9.26 -8.97 -7.32
CA ASP A 84 -8.52 -8.51 -8.49
C ASP A 84 -7.14 -7.97 -8.11
N PHE A 85 -7.04 -7.26 -6.97
CA PHE A 85 -5.76 -6.81 -6.46
C PHE A 85 -4.84 -7.98 -6.10
N PHE A 86 -5.41 -9.04 -5.49
CA PHE A 86 -4.67 -10.26 -5.16
C PHE A 86 -4.28 -11.05 -6.41
N LYS A 87 -5.11 -11.09 -7.45
CA LYS A 87 -4.74 -11.68 -8.75
C LYS A 87 -3.55 -10.94 -9.36
N ALA A 88 -3.60 -9.61 -9.38
CA ALA A 88 -2.54 -8.79 -9.97
C ALA A 88 -1.21 -8.84 -9.20
N TYR A 89 -1.25 -8.83 -7.86
CA TYR A 89 -0.05 -8.69 -7.02
C TYR A 89 0.20 -9.86 -6.06
N GLY A 90 -0.48 -10.99 -6.26
CA GLY A 90 -0.44 -12.15 -5.35
C GLY A 90 0.95 -12.71 -5.10
N LYS A 91 1.87 -12.61 -6.07
CA LYS A 91 3.29 -13.00 -5.89
C LYS A 91 4.05 -12.05 -4.95
N ALA A 92 3.68 -10.78 -4.91
CA ALA A 92 4.34 -9.75 -4.11
C ALA A 92 3.76 -9.62 -2.70
N ILE A 93 2.45 -9.85 -2.53
CA ILE A 93 1.73 -9.68 -1.26
C ILE A 93 2.39 -10.45 -0.09
N PRO A 94 2.68 -11.76 -0.17
CA PRO A 94 3.31 -12.50 0.92
C PRO A 94 4.69 -11.96 1.34
N GLN A 95 5.36 -11.24 0.44
CA GLN A 95 6.69 -10.68 0.69
C GLN A 95 6.64 -9.29 1.35
N GLY A 96 5.45 -8.67 1.42
CA GLY A 96 5.19 -7.41 2.11
C GLY A 96 5.12 -6.18 1.20
N HIS A 97 4.72 -5.06 1.80
CA HIS A 97 4.40 -3.81 1.11
C HIS A 97 5.52 -3.26 0.21
N THR A 98 6.81 -3.44 0.56
CA THR A 98 7.91 -3.01 -0.32
C THR A 98 7.89 -3.73 -1.67
N LYS A 99 7.59 -5.03 -1.68
CA LYS A 99 7.49 -5.80 -2.93
C LYS A 99 6.23 -5.44 -3.70
N VAL A 100 5.12 -5.21 -3.01
CA VAL A 100 3.88 -4.71 -3.62
C VAL A 100 4.13 -3.35 -4.28
N LEU A 101 4.79 -2.42 -3.58
CA LEU A 101 5.14 -1.11 -4.13
C LEU A 101 5.97 -1.22 -5.41
N ASN A 102 7.02 -2.04 -5.40
CA ASN A 102 7.85 -2.23 -6.60
C ASN A 102 7.03 -2.79 -7.76
N ALA A 103 6.17 -3.77 -7.52
CA ALA A 103 5.30 -4.34 -8.55
C ALA A 103 4.31 -3.29 -9.12
N ILE A 104 3.76 -2.43 -8.27
CA ILE A 104 2.92 -1.30 -8.70
C ILE A 104 3.72 -0.32 -9.55
N GLN A 105 4.92 0.07 -9.11
CA GLN A 105 5.78 0.98 -9.85
C GLN A 105 6.19 0.42 -11.21
N ASP A 106 6.47 -0.88 -11.28
CA ASP A 106 6.78 -1.54 -12.54
C ASP A 106 5.55 -1.57 -13.45
N ALA A 107 4.37 -1.91 -12.93
CA ALA A 107 3.11 -1.84 -13.68
C ALA A 107 2.82 -0.43 -14.23
N HIS A 108 3.11 0.62 -13.46
CA HIS A 108 2.96 2.01 -13.89
C HIS A 108 3.88 2.38 -15.06
N LYS A 109 5.10 1.81 -15.12
CA LYS A 109 6.04 2.04 -16.23
C LYS A 109 5.52 1.44 -17.54
N TRP A 110 4.93 0.25 -17.47
CA TRP A 110 4.43 -0.46 -18.64
C TRP A 110 3.05 0.02 -19.09
N HIS A 111 2.21 0.48 -18.15
CA HIS A 111 0.83 0.89 -18.42
C HIS A 111 0.51 2.22 -17.71
N PRO A 112 0.78 3.38 -18.34
CA PRO A 112 0.54 4.68 -17.71
C PRO A 112 -0.96 5.03 -17.54
N ASN A 113 -1.87 4.39 -18.28
CA ASN A 113 -3.32 4.64 -18.20
C ASN A 113 -4.01 3.75 -17.15
N ASP A 114 -4.64 4.37 -16.15
CA ASP A 114 -5.22 3.67 -14.98
C ASP A 114 -6.32 2.64 -15.35
N GLY A 115 -7.17 2.93 -16.34
CA GLY A 115 -8.25 2.04 -16.76
C GLY A 115 -7.81 0.82 -17.56
N GLU A 116 -6.66 0.91 -18.24
CA GLU A 116 -6.06 -0.20 -18.97
C GLU A 116 -5.24 -1.10 -18.03
N ARG A 117 -4.64 -0.52 -16.99
CA ARG A 117 -3.75 -1.23 -16.06
C ARG A 117 -4.44 -2.42 -15.37
N ARG A 118 -5.67 -2.24 -14.86
CA ARG A 118 -6.44 -3.33 -14.25
C ARG A 118 -6.59 -4.53 -15.19
N ARG A 119 -6.95 -4.29 -16.46
CA ARG A 119 -7.21 -5.36 -17.44
C ARG A 119 -5.94 -6.12 -17.80
N HIS A 120 -4.83 -5.42 -18.04
CA HIS A 120 -3.55 -6.06 -18.40
C HIS A 120 -2.99 -6.87 -17.23
N LEU A 121 -2.99 -6.31 -16.01
CA LEU A 121 -2.48 -7.01 -14.83
C LEU A 121 -3.30 -8.25 -14.46
N THR A 122 -4.61 -8.22 -14.66
CA THR A 122 -5.44 -9.42 -14.42
C THR A 122 -5.26 -10.47 -15.51
N ASN A 123 -4.98 -10.08 -16.75
CA ASN A 123 -4.79 -11.01 -17.86
C ASN A 123 -3.39 -11.66 -17.84
N ASP A 124 -2.34 -10.88 -17.60
CA ASP A 124 -0.96 -11.40 -17.48
C ASP A 124 -0.83 -12.34 -16.28
N ALA A 125 -1.57 -12.08 -15.20
CA ALA A 125 -1.62 -12.99 -14.06
C ALA A 125 -2.25 -14.35 -14.41
N ILE A 126 -3.24 -14.39 -15.33
CA ILE A 126 -3.91 -15.63 -15.75
C ILE A 126 -2.98 -16.51 -16.61
N ASP A 127 -2.17 -15.90 -17.48
CA ASP A 127 -1.24 -16.64 -18.35
C ASP A 127 -0.11 -17.32 -17.54
N ASP A 128 0.32 -16.71 -16.44
CA ASP A 128 1.37 -17.24 -15.56
C ASP A 128 0.90 -18.44 -14.70
N PHE A 129 -0.42 -18.63 -14.55
CA PHE A 129 -1.01 -19.84 -13.93
C PHE A 129 -1.24 -21.01 -14.91
N SER A 130 -1.03 -20.79 -16.22
CA SER A 130 -1.28 -21.80 -17.26
C SER A 130 -0.01 -22.53 -17.74
N GLN A 131 1.13 -22.33 -17.06
CA GLN A 131 2.42 -22.99 -17.33
C GLN A 131 2.91 -23.88 -16.16
N GLY A 132 2.00 -24.32 -15.30
CA GLY A 132 2.28 -25.27 -14.21
C GLY A 132 1.99 -26.73 -14.59
#